data_AF-A0A5C6AZW6-F1
#
_entry.id   AF-A0A5C6AZW6-F1
#
_cell.length_a   1.000
_cell.length_b   1.000
_cell.length_c   1.000
_cell.angle_alpha   90.00
_cell.angle_beta   90.00
_cell.angle_gamma   90.00
#
_symmetry.space_group_name_H-M   'P 1'
#
loop_
_entity.id
_entity.type
_entity.pdbx_description
1 polymer ?
#
loop_
_entity_poly.entity_id
_entity_poly.type
_entity_poly.pdbx_seq_one_letter_code
_entity_poly.pdbx_strand_id
1 'polypeptide(L)'
;MSRRDKSSHPFSRRTSRRRGSHRRGVAAVEFAVCLPVIVLLVFGSIEASSFIFLKQSLSVAAYEGVREAVREKATDATALERAENVLTSRDVDGFQVTFPNGNIASAQRGDRIVCQVTAPTQPNSPLAGQFVTNRVLTARVVMVKE
;
A
#
# COMPACT_ATOMS: atom_id res chain seq x y z
N MET A 1 73.61 45.66 -43.10
CA MET A 1 72.27 46.07 -42.61
C MET A 1 71.22 45.40 -43.49
N SER A 2 70.11 44.79 -43.04
CA SER A 2 69.34 44.91 -41.82
C SER A 2 68.59 43.60 -41.58
N ARG A 3 68.69 43.05 -40.37
CA ARG A 3 67.81 41.97 -39.89
C ARG A 3 66.39 42.51 -39.77
N ARG A 4 65.37 41.73 -40.15
CA ARG A 4 64.00 41.89 -39.64
C ARG A 4 63.50 40.54 -39.16
N ASP A 5 63.52 40.44 -37.85
CA ASP A 5 62.92 39.40 -37.03
C ASP A 5 61.39 39.48 -37.17
N LYS A 6 60.74 38.36 -37.54
CA LYS A 6 59.29 38.23 -37.57
C LYS A 6 58.90 37.44 -36.32
N SER A 7 58.62 38.19 -35.26
CA SER A 7 58.09 37.68 -34.00
C SER A 7 56.79 36.91 -34.24
N SER A 8 56.81 35.63 -33.90
CA SER A 8 55.64 34.76 -33.80
C SER A 8 54.76 35.18 -32.62
N HIS A 9 53.51 35.52 -32.87
CA HIS A 9 52.51 35.66 -31.81
C HIS A 9 51.89 34.29 -31.49
N PRO A 10 52.07 33.71 -30.30
CA PRO A 10 51.28 32.58 -29.88
C PRO A 10 49.88 33.08 -29.49
N PHE A 11 48.86 32.68 -30.24
CA PHE A 11 47.47 32.77 -29.78
C PHE A 11 47.31 31.88 -28.55
N SER A 12 47.31 32.49 -27.37
CA SER A 12 46.95 31.81 -26.12
C SER A 12 45.47 31.43 -26.16
N ARG A 13 45.18 30.18 -26.55
CA ARG A 13 43.87 29.55 -26.37
C ARG A 13 43.65 29.33 -24.87
N ARG A 14 42.97 30.29 -24.24
CA ARG A 14 42.46 30.14 -22.87
C ARG A 14 41.46 28.97 -22.84
N THR A 15 41.89 27.85 -22.26
CA THR A 15 41.07 26.66 -22.04
C THR A 15 40.04 26.92 -20.93
N SER A 16 38.96 27.62 -21.26
CA SER A 16 37.78 27.71 -20.40
C SER A 16 36.95 26.43 -20.55
N ARG A 17 37.32 25.35 -19.84
CA ARG A 17 36.54 24.10 -19.87
C ARG A 17 36.35 23.41 -18.51
N ARG A 18 36.32 24.17 -17.41
CA ARG A 18 36.05 23.64 -16.05
C ARG A 18 34.75 24.09 -15.38
N ARG A 19 34.01 25.08 -15.92
CA ARG A 19 32.77 25.58 -15.27
C ARG A 19 31.57 24.64 -15.32
N GLY A 20 31.49 23.72 -16.28
CA GLY A 20 30.35 22.80 -16.42
C GLY A 20 30.39 21.58 -15.49
N SER A 21 31.59 21.12 -15.11
CA SER A 21 31.76 19.95 -14.22
C SER A 21 31.40 20.26 -12.76
N HIS A 22 31.73 21.47 -12.28
CA HIS A 22 31.50 21.84 -10.89
C HIS A 22 30.01 21.94 -10.53
N ARG A 23 29.18 22.47 -11.45
CA ARG A 23 27.72 22.55 -11.25
C ARG A 23 27.03 21.18 -11.21
N ARG A 24 27.55 20.21 -11.98
CA ARG A 24 27.05 18.84 -11.99
C ARG A 24 27.36 18.09 -10.69
N GLY A 25 28.52 18.35 -10.08
CA GLY A 25 28.88 17.77 -8.77
C GLY A 25 27.97 18.24 -7.65
N VAL A 26 27.62 19.54 -7.61
CA VAL A 26 26.71 20.11 -6.61
C VAL A 26 25.30 19.49 -6.72
N ALA A 27 24.75 19.42 -7.94
CA ALA A 27 23.43 18.81 -8.16
C ALA A 27 23.38 17.33 -7.73
N ALA A 28 24.48 16.59 -7.92
CA ALA A 28 24.57 15.19 -7.46
C ALA A 28 24.53 15.07 -5.93
N VAL A 29 25.16 16.00 -5.21
CA VAL A 29 25.14 16.03 -3.74
C VAL A 29 23.76 16.42 -3.21
N GLU A 30 23.13 17.44 -3.79
CA GLU A 30 21.75 17.83 -3.44
C GLU A 30 20.77 16.66 -3.63
N PHE A 31 20.88 15.95 -4.77
CA PHE A 31 20.08 14.76 -5.02
C PHE A 31 20.36 13.64 -4.01
N ALA A 32 21.63 13.39 -3.68
CA ALA A 32 21.99 12.36 -2.71
C ALA A 32 21.43 12.62 -1.30
N VAL A 33 21.27 13.88 -0.91
CA VAL A 33 20.66 14.26 0.38
C VAL A 33 19.13 14.16 0.34
N CYS A 34 18.50 14.55 -0.77
CA CYS A 34 17.04 14.52 -0.91
C CYS A 34 16.49 13.11 -1.17
N LEU A 35 17.24 12.27 -1.89
CA LEU A 35 16.78 10.95 -2.35
C LEU A 35 16.28 10.04 -1.22
N PRO A 36 16.97 9.88 -0.06
CA PRO A 36 16.50 9.01 1.02
C PRO A 36 15.11 9.39 1.52
N VAL A 37 14.83 10.69 1.66
CA VAL A 37 13.53 11.18 2.13
C VAL A 37 12.45 10.92 1.10
N ILE A 38 12.72 11.19 -0.18
CA ILE A 38 11.76 10.95 -1.26
C ILE A 38 11.44 9.46 -1.37
N VAL A 39 12.46 8.60 -1.31
CA VAL A 39 12.30 7.13 -1.34
C VAL A 39 11.42 6.66 -0.18
N LEU A 40 11.70 7.12 1.05
CA LEU A 40 10.88 6.78 2.21
C LEU A 40 9.43 7.23 2.06
N LEU A 41 9.20 8.44 1.57
CA LEU A 41 7.84 8.96 1.36
C LEU A 41 7.10 8.17 0.28
N VAL A 42 7.76 7.82 -0.83
CA VAL A 42 7.13 7.06 -1.91
C VAL A 42 6.77 5.66 -1.43
N PHE A 43 7.74 4.88 -0.93
CA PHE A 43 7.46 3.51 -0.47
C PHE A 43 6.56 3.48 0.76
N GLY A 44 6.71 4.43 1.68
CA GLY A 44 5.82 4.58 2.83
C GLY A 44 4.38 4.89 2.42
N SER A 45 4.18 5.73 1.39
CA SER A 45 2.84 6.04 0.88
C SER A 45 2.19 4.86 0.18
N ILE A 46 2.97 4.07 -0.58
CA ILE A 46 2.52 2.82 -1.21
C ILE A 46 2.06 1.85 -0.12
N GLU A 47 2.90 1.62 0.89
CA GLU A 47 2.59 0.67 1.96
C GLU A 47 1.37 1.11 2.78
N ALA A 48 1.30 2.39 3.13
CA ALA A 48 0.14 2.95 3.85
C ALA A 48 -1.14 2.76 3.03
N SER A 49 -1.08 2.98 1.72
CA SER A 49 -2.23 2.79 0.83
C SER A 49 -2.66 1.33 0.77
N SER A 50 -1.71 0.39 0.68
CA SER A 50 -2.01 -1.06 0.73
C SER A 50 -2.70 -1.46 2.05
N PHE A 51 -2.24 -0.94 3.19
CA PHE A 51 -2.86 -1.24 4.48
C PHE A 51 -4.25 -0.64 4.63
N ILE A 52 -4.45 0.60 4.17
CA ILE A 52 -5.75 1.26 4.16
C ILE A 52 -6.72 0.50 3.26
N PHE A 53 -6.27 0.15 2.04
CA PHE A 53 -7.05 -0.64 1.10
C PHE A 53 -7.48 -1.98 1.71
N LEU A 54 -6.52 -2.75 2.25
CA LEU A 54 -6.81 -4.04 2.88
C LEU A 54 -7.84 -3.88 4.01
N LYS A 55 -7.61 -2.92 4.92
CA LYS A 55 -8.52 -2.67 6.04
C LYS A 55 -9.94 -2.32 5.59
N GLN A 56 -10.07 -1.51 4.54
CA GLN A 56 -11.36 -1.14 3.96
C GLN A 56 -12.04 -2.33 3.29
N SER A 57 -11.28 -3.13 2.54
CA SER A 57 -11.76 -4.37 1.90
C SER A 57 -12.35 -5.34 2.93
N LEU A 58 -11.63 -5.58 4.03
CA LEU A 58 -12.11 -6.42 5.14
C LEU A 58 -13.39 -5.85 5.78
N SER A 59 -13.45 -4.52 5.97
CA SER A 59 -14.59 -3.87 6.60
C SER A 59 -15.86 -3.95 5.75
N VAL A 60 -15.74 -3.76 4.44
CA VAL A 60 -16.86 -3.87 3.52
C VAL A 60 -17.29 -5.34 3.35
N ALA A 61 -16.34 -6.29 3.31
CA ALA A 61 -16.68 -7.71 3.29
C ALA A 61 -17.44 -8.15 4.55
N ALA A 62 -16.97 -7.70 5.73
CA ALA A 62 -17.64 -7.96 7.00
C ALA A 62 -19.06 -7.38 7.00
N TYR A 63 -19.23 -6.16 6.48
CA TYR A 63 -20.52 -5.49 6.35
C TYR A 63 -21.48 -6.26 5.43
N GLU A 64 -21.03 -6.65 4.24
CA GLU A 64 -21.86 -7.40 3.28
C GLU A 64 -22.22 -8.79 3.81
N GLY A 65 -21.28 -9.48 4.47
CA GLY A 65 -21.53 -10.78 5.10
C GLY A 65 -22.54 -10.70 6.25
N VAL A 66 -22.37 -9.75 7.17
CA VAL A 66 -23.33 -9.60 8.28
C VAL A 66 -24.71 -9.13 7.79
N ARG A 67 -24.75 -8.28 6.75
CA ARG A 67 -25.99 -7.83 6.12
C ARG A 67 -26.76 -8.99 5.48
N GLU A 68 -26.07 -9.97 4.92
CA GLU A 68 -26.70 -11.22 4.48
C GLU A 68 -27.19 -12.02 5.68
N ALA A 69 -26.36 -12.17 6.72
CA ALA A 69 -26.63 -12.99 7.90
C ALA A 69 -27.87 -12.57 8.72
N VAL A 70 -28.21 -11.27 8.74
CA VAL A 70 -29.37 -10.77 9.49
C VAL A 70 -30.71 -11.04 8.81
N ARG A 71 -30.71 -11.53 7.55
CA ARG A 71 -31.96 -11.86 6.84
C ARG A 71 -32.65 -13.07 7.46
N GLU A 72 -33.97 -13.12 7.32
CA GLU A 72 -34.85 -14.11 7.94
C GLU A 72 -34.52 -15.56 7.54
N LYS A 73 -34.06 -15.79 6.31
CA LYS A 73 -33.67 -17.12 5.78
C LYS A 73 -32.17 -17.29 5.56
N ALA A 74 -31.35 -16.43 6.17
CA ALA A 74 -29.91 -16.51 6.02
C ALA A 74 -29.34 -17.76 6.70
N THR A 75 -28.33 -18.35 6.08
CA THR A 75 -27.51 -19.43 6.61
C THR A 75 -26.05 -18.98 6.73
N ASP A 76 -25.26 -19.72 7.51
CA ASP A 76 -23.82 -19.50 7.59
C ASP A 76 -23.16 -19.54 6.21
N ALA A 77 -23.54 -20.50 5.36
CA ALA A 77 -22.99 -20.66 4.02
C ALA A 77 -23.26 -19.43 3.13
N THR A 78 -24.50 -18.95 3.10
CA THR A 78 -24.86 -17.77 2.27
C THR A 78 -24.16 -16.49 2.73
N ALA A 79 -23.98 -16.32 4.04
CA ALA A 79 -23.33 -15.13 4.60
C ALA A 79 -21.80 -15.17 4.41
N LEU A 80 -21.20 -16.36 4.57
CA LEU A 80 -19.79 -16.60 4.24
C LEU A 80 -19.54 -16.33 2.76
N GLU A 81 -20.30 -16.97 1.87
CA GLU A 81 -20.16 -16.80 0.42
C GLU A 81 -20.27 -15.33 0.03
N ARG A 82 -21.19 -14.57 0.64
CA ARG A 82 -21.33 -13.13 0.36
C ARG A 82 -20.07 -12.34 0.75
N ALA A 83 -19.50 -12.60 1.93
CA ALA A 83 -18.28 -11.94 2.36
C ALA A 83 -17.06 -12.35 1.52
N GLU A 84 -16.93 -13.63 1.19
CA GLU A 84 -15.84 -14.17 0.39
C GLU A 84 -15.86 -13.62 -1.03
N ASN A 85 -17.02 -13.56 -1.68
CA ASN A 85 -17.17 -12.94 -3.00
C ASN A 85 -16.65 -11.50 -3.04
N VAL A 86 -16.90 -10.73 -1.97
CA VAL A 86 -16.41 -9.36 -1.84
C VAL A 86 -14.89 -9.33 -1.70
N LEU A 87 -14.29 -10.24 -0.93
CA LEU A 87 -12.83 -10.32 -0.74
C LEU A 87 -12.11 -10.77 -2.02
N THR A 88 -12.62 -11.81 -2.68
CA THR A 88 -12.10 -12.29 -3.96
C THR A 88 -12.20 -11.23 -5.05
N SER A 89 -13.31 -10.47 -5.11
CA SER A 89 -13.45 -9.37 -6.09
C SER A 89 -12.46 -8.23 -5.86
N ARG A 90 -11.90 -8.12 -4.66
CA ARG A 90 -10.91 -7.12 -4.27
C ARG A 90 -9.48 -7.67 -4.23
N ASP A 91 -9.29 -8.90 -4.70
CA ASP A 91 -7.99 -9.56 -4.76
C ASP A 91 -7.29 -9.60 -3.39
N VAL A 92 -8.07 -9.91 -2.34
CA VAL A 92 -7.53 -10.11 -0.99
C VAL A 92 -7.13 -11.56 -0.82
N ASP A 93 -5.90 -11.79 -0.37
CA ASP A 93 -5.33 -13.12 -0.17
C ASP A 93 -5.27 -13.54 1.31
N GLY A 94 -5.40 -14.85 1.54
CA GLY A 94 -5.20 -15.46 2.86
C GLY A 94 -6.20 -14.97 3.92
N PHE A 95 -7.40 -14.57 3.51
CA PHE A 95 -8.42 -14.09 4.42
C PHE A 95 -9.12 -15.22 5.19
N GLN A 96 -9.76 -14.86 6.29
CA GLN A 96 -10.65 -15.72 7.04
C GLN A 96 -11.90 -14.94 7.45
N VAL A 97 -13.08 -15.51 7.18
CA VAL A 97 -14.38 -14.96 7.61
C VAL A 97 -14.93 -15.85 8.72
N THR A 98 -15.37 -15.25 9.82
CA THR A 98 -15.95 -15.98 10.96
C THR A 98 -17.14 -15.22 11.56
N PHE A 99 -18.08 -15.97 12.13
CA PHE A 99 -19.22 -15.46 12.89
C PHE A 99 -19.07 -15.87 14.36
N PRO A 100 -18.33 -15.12 15.19
CA PRO A 100 -17.90 -15.57 16.52
C PRO A 100 -19.04 -15.75 17.53
N ASN A 101 -20.22 -15.19 17.27
CA ASN A 101 -21.39 -15.28 18.15
C ASN A 101 -22.27 -16.52 17.87
N GLY A 102 -21.84 -17.44 16.99
CA GLY A 102 -22.52 -18.72 16.75
C GLY A 102 -23.25 -18.81 15.40
N ASN A 103 -24.08 -19.86 15.25
CA ASN A 103 -24.76 -20.20 14.01
C ASN A 103 -25.88 -19.21 13.66
N ILE A 104 -25.81 -18.62 12.47
CA ILE A 104 -26.74 -17.62 11.95
C ILE A 104 -28.15 -18.17 11.78
N ALA A 105 -28.30 -19.44 11.45
CA ALA A 105 -29.59 -20.08 11.21
C ALA A 105 -30.41 -20.25 12.50
N SER A 106 -29.75 -20.34 13.66
CA SER A 106 -30.41 -20.44 14.98
C SER A 106 -30.69 -19.09 15.65
N ALA A 107 -30.12 -18.00 15.12
CA ALA A 107 -30.27 -16.68 15.70
C ALA A 107 -31.70 -16.13 15.51
N GLN A 108 -32.27 -15.59 16.58
CA GLN A 108 -33.62 -15.04 16.62
C GLN A 108 -33.62 -13.55 16.27
N ARG A 109 -34.78 -13.03 15.87
CA ARG A 109 -34.99 -11.58 15.70
C ARG A 109 -34.58 -10.85 16.97
N GLY A 110 -33.78 -9.79 16.83
CA GLY A 110 -33.22 -9.04 17.95
C GLY A 110 -31.84 -9.50 18.42
N ASP A 111 -31.36 -10.67 17.98
CA ASP A 111 -30.01 -11.13 18.29
C ASP A 111 -28.96 -10.32 17.53
N ARG A 112 -27.80 -10.11 18.16
CA ARG A 112 -26.66 -9.45 17.53
C ARG A 112 -25.85 -10.49 16.76
N ILE A 113 -25.71 -10.28 15.45
CA ILE A 113 -24.80 -11.03 14.59
C ILE A 113 -23.51 -10.25 14.43
N VAL A 114 -22.37 -10.91 14.64
CA VAL A 114 -21.04 -10.36 14.44
C VAL A 114 -20.41 -11.05 13.25
N CYS A 115 -19.99 -10.29 12.25
CA CYS A 115 -19.08 -10.79 11.22
C CYS A 115 -17.67 -10.28 11.50
N GLN A 116 -16.71 -11.19 11.56
CA GLN A 116 -15.30 -10.88 11.69
C GLN A 116 -14.55 -11.38 10.45
N VAL A 117 -13.80 -10.49 9.82
CA VAL A 117 -12.93 -10.81 8.70
C VAL A 117 -11.50 -10.47 9.06
N THR A 118 -10.57 -11.40 8.81
CA THR A 118 -9.13 -11.20 9.02
C THR A 118 -8.36 -11.49 7.75
N ALA A 119 -7.20 -10.85 7.59
CA ALA A 119 -6.23 -11.20 6.54
C ALA A 119 -4.81 -10.75 6.93
N PRO A 120 -3.76 -11.51 6.59
CA PRO A 120 -2.37 -11.11 6.79
C PRO A 120 -1.97 -10.01 5.81
N THR A 121 -1.10 -9.10 6.21
CA THR A 121 -0.60 -8.03 5.34
C THR A 121 0.42 -8.53 4.33
N GLN A 122 1.20 -9.59 4.64
CA GLN A 122 2.28 -10.08 3.76
C GLN A 122 1.84 -10.36 2.31
N PRO A 123 0.80 -11.17 2.02
CA PRO A 123 0.41 -11.40 0.62
C PRO A 123 -0.33 -10.21 -0.01
N ASN A 124 -0.81 -9.28 0.81
CA ASN A 124 -1.67 -8.16 0.41
C ASN A 124 -0.92 -6.81 0.34
N SER A 125 0.40 -6.82 0.48
CA SER A 125 1.25 -5.61 0.42
C SER A 125 2.59 -5.93 -0.25
N PRO A 126 3.17 -4.96 -0.98
CA PRO A 126 4.45 -5.14 -1.65
C PRO A 126 5.65 -5.20 -0.69
N LEU A 127 5.59 -4.58 0.50
CA LEU A 127 6.74 -4.49 1.41
C LEU A 127 6.55 -5.26 2.73
N ALA A 128 5.32 -5.66 3.05
CA ALA A 128 5.02 -6.43 4.26
C ALA A 128 5.62 -7.85 4.19
N GLY A 129 6.25 -8.27 5.28
CA GLY A 129 6.96 -9.54 5.42
C GLY A 129 8.45 -9.49 5.01
N GLN A 130 8.87 -8.48 4.26
CA GLN A 130 10.28 -8.31 3.86
C GLN A 130 10.93 -7.11 4.55
N PHE A 131 10.29 -5.94 4.45
CA PHE A 131 10.79 -4.67 5.00
C PHE A 131 9.92 -4.14 6.14
N VAL A 132 8.63 -4.45 6.12
CA VAL A 132 7.66 -4.10 7.15
C VAL A 132 7.14 -5.36 7.82
N THR A 133 6.94 -5.34 9.13
CA THR A 133 6.46 -6.52 9.88
C THR A 133 5.10 -6.99 9.37
N ASN A 134 4.96 -8.29 9.11
CA ASN A 134 3.67 -8.90 8.79
C ASN A 134 2.69 -8.75 9.97
N ARG A 135 1.46 -8.35 9.69
CA ARG A 135 0.39 -8.22 10.69
C ARG A 135 -0.88 -8.86 10.16
N VAL A 136 -1.71 -9.38 11.06
CA VAL A 136 -3.07 -9.80 10.70
C VAL A 136 -4.00 -8.64 10.96
N LEU A 137 -4.55 -8.05 9.90
CA LEU A 137 -5.60 -7.04 10.04
C LEU A 137 -6.94 -7.73 10.29
N THR A 138 -7.76 -7.13 11.13
CA THR A 138 -9.08 -7.65 11.50
C THR A 138 -10.12 -6.56 11.38
N ALA A 139 -11.24 -6.82 10.70
CA ALA A 139 -12.43 -5.97 10.72
C ALA A 139 -13.59 -6.72 11.38
N ARG A 140 -14.41 -6.00 12.15
CA ARG A 140 -15.60 -6.55 12.81
C ARG A 140 -16.78 -5.62 12.56
N VAL A 141 -17.90 -6.19 12.16
CA VAL A 141 -19.17 -5.47 11.99
C VAL A 141 -20.24 -6.24 12.75
N VAL A 142 -21.12 -5.50 13.43
CA VAL A 142 -22.22 -6.06 14.21
C VAL A 142 -23.53 -5.49 13.69
N MET A 143 -24.51 -6.35 13.45
CA MET A 143 -25.88 -5.95 13.12
C MET A 143 -26.89 -6.76 13.96
N VAL A 144 -28.12 -6.28 14.04
CA VAL A 144 -29.21 -6.96 14.75
C VAL A 144 -30.04 -7.74 13.72
N LYS A 145 -30.40 -8.98 14.05
CA LYS A 145 -31.24 -9.84 13.22
C LYS A 145 -32.65 -9.28 13.11
N GLU A 146 -33.15 -9.20 11.87
CA GLU A 146 -34.46 -8.65 11.52
C GLU A 146 -35.62 -9.62 11.74
#